data_AF-A0A261SJ99-F1
#
_entry.id   AF-A0A261SJ99-F1
#
_cell.length_a   1.000
_cell.length_b   1.000
_cell.length_c   1.000
_cell.angle_alpha   90.00
_cell.angle_beta   90.00
_cell.angle_gamma   90.00
#
_symmetry.space_group_name_H-M   'P 1'
#
loop_
_entity.id
_entity.type
_entity.pdbx_description
1 polymer ?
#
loop_
_entity_poly.entity_id
_entity_poly.type
_entity_poly.pdbx_seq_one_letter_code
_entity_poly.pdbx_strand_id
1 'polypeptide(L)'
;MFIRMPSPRVVGLCLVALLAGCSSSGSTKDAGPDGASAFSSSSTSAAKSGNSCRSNRSSCLYNGAYEEGERDYAQQEAAKLNLAELQRLKRGF
;
A
#
# COMPACT_ATOMS: atom_id res chain seq x y z
N MET A 1 1.18 41.96 13.28
CA MET A 1 0.63 40.82 12.52
C MET A 1 -0.25 40.03 13.50
N PHE A 2 -1.57 40.17 13.43
CA PHE A 2 -2.48 39.45 14.35
C PHE A 2 -2.92 38.15 13.68
N ILE A 3 -2.46 37.02 14.21
CA ILE A 3 -2.91 35.70 13.75
C ILE A 3 -4.32 35.50 14.32
N ARG A 4 -5.34 35.57 13.45
CA ARG A 4 -6.73 35.26 13.81
C ARG A 4 -6.80 33.76 14.11
N MET A 5 -6.90 33.41 15.39
CA MET A 5 -7.08 32.00 15.78
C MET A 5 -8.44 31.49 15.29
N PRO A 6 -8.49 30.33 14.63
CA PRO A 6 -9.74 29.76 14.13
C PRO A 6 -10.65 29.38 15.31
N SER A 7 -11.95 29.60 15.14
CA SER A 7 -12.93 29.27 16.18
C SER A 7 -12.94 27.76 16.47
N PRO A 8 -13.28 27.33 17.71
CA PRO A 8 -13.29 25.91 18.07
C PRO A 8 -14.24 25.08 17.19
N ARG A 9 -15.28 25.71 16.62
CA ARG A 9 -16.20 25.07 15.66
C ARG A 9 -15.54 24.80 14.31
N VAL A 10 -14.70 25.73 13.84
CA VAL A 10 -13.94 25.57 12.59
C VAL A 10 -12.87 24.48 12.75
N VAL A 11 -12.17 24.47 13.89
CA VAL A 11 -11.19 23.42 14.22
C VAL A 11 -11.88 22.05 14.30
N GLY A 12 -13.05 21.97 14.94
CA GLY A 12 -13.82 20.73 15.03
C GLY A 12 -14.28 20.20 13.68
N LEU A 13 -14.82 21.07 12.80
CA LEU A 13 -15.23 20.68 11.45
C LEU A 13 -14.06 20.19 10.58
N CYS A 14 -12.89 20.84 10.67
CA CYS A 14 -11.69 20.39 9.96
C CYS A 14 -11.21 19.02 10.44
N LEU A 15 -11.24 18.76 11.76
CA LEU A 15 -10.85 17.45 12.31
C LEU A 15 -11.78 16.33 11.85
N VAL A 16 -13.09 16.57 11.80
CA VAL A 16 -14.07 15.58 11.30
C VAL A 16 -13.84 15.29 9.81
N ALA A 17 -13.55 16.31 8.99
CA ALA A 17 -13.24 16.12 7.58
C ALA A 17 -11.96 15.30 7.34
N LEU A 18 -10.92 15.50 8.15
CA LEU A 18 -9.68 14.72 8.05
C LEU A 18 -9.87 13.25 8.48
N LEU A 19 -10.76 12.99 9.44
CA LEU A 19 -11.07 11.63 9.89
C LEU A 19 -12.01 10.88 8.94
N ALA A 20 -12.78 11.58 8.11
CA ALA A 20 -13.67 10.98 7.11
C ALA A 20 -12.98 10.58 5.79
N GLY A 21 -11.71 10.96 5.61
CA GLY A 21 -10.98 10.78 4.34
C GLY A 21 -10.28 9.43 4.13
N CYS A 22 -10.44 8.43 5.02
CA CYS A 22 -9.71 7.16 4.92
C CYS A 22 -10.62 5.93 4.78
N SER A 23 -11.51 5.96 3.79
CA SER A 23 -12.14 4.74 3.25
C SER A 23 -11.68 4.54 1.82
N SER A 24 -10.82 3.55 1.62
CA SER A 24 -10.46 3.03 0.29
C SER A 24 -11.69 2.42 -0.37
N SER A 25 -12.45 3.25 -1.09
CA SER A 25 -13.37 2.80 -2.13
C SER A 25 -12.69 3.07 -3.46
N GLY A 26 -12.00 2.06 -3.99
CA GLY A 26 -11.66 2.01 -5.40
C GLY A 26 -12.95 1.94 -6.20
N SER A 27 -13.32 3.05 -6.84
CA SER A 27 -14.42 3.14 -7.79
C SER A 27 -14.08 4.18 -8.84
N THR A 28 -13.01 3.94 -9.60
CA THR A 28 -12.84 4.56 -10.92
C THR A 28 -13.30 3.55 -11.95
N LYS A 29 -14.58 3.63 -12.31
CA LYS A 29 -15.01 3.28 -13.66
C LYS A 29 -14.45 4.36 -14.57
N ASP A 30 -13.23 4.16 -15.06
CA ASP A 30 -12.72 4.90 -16.21
C ASP A 30 -12.28 3.87 -17.24
N ALA A 31 -13.14 3.69 -18.24
CA ALA A 31 -12.81 2.95 -19.44
C ALA A 31 -11.79 3.76 -20.23
N GLY A 32 -10.51 3.39 -20.12
CA GLY A 32 -9.45 3.78 -21.05
C GLY A 32 -9.00 2.54 -21.82
N PRO A 33 -8.90 2.57 -23.16
CA PRO A 33 -8.34 1.46 -23.91
C PRO A 33 -6.83 1.44 -23.69
N ASP A 34 -6.28 0.22 -23.66
CA ASP A 34 -4.84 -0.09 -23.72
C ASP A 34 -4.08 -0.04 -22.37
N GLY A 35 -3.85 -1.20 -21.77
CA GLY A 35 -2.82 -1.29 -20.72
C GLY A 35 -2.86 -2.45 -19.73
N ALA A 36 -2.69 -3.68 -20.23
CA ALA A 36 -1.99 -4.80 -19.58
C ALA A 36 -2.34 -5.27 -18.14
N SER A 37 -2.50 -6.60 -18.08
CA SER A 37 -2.34 -7.50 -16.94
C SER A 37 -3.44 -7.49 -15.87
N ALA A 38 -4.55 -8.17 -16.20
CA ALA A 38 -5.24 -8.98 -15.21
C ALA A 38 -4.25 -10.03 -14.67
N PHE A 39 -3.52 -9.67 -13.62
CA PHE A 39 -2.86 -10.66 -12.77
C PHE A 39 -3.96 -11.43 -12.05
N SER A 40 -4.45 -12.50 -12.69
CA SER A 40 -5.16 -13.56 -12.01
C SER A 40 -4.18 -14.28 -11.09
N SER A 41 -3.82 -13.64 -9.99
CA SER A 41 -3.40 -14.39 -8.81
C SER A 41 -4.66 -14.98 -8.21
N SER A 42 -4.87 -16.25 -8.51
CA SER A 42 -5.50 -17.17 -7.57
C SER A 42 -4.79 -17.05 -6.22
N SER A 43 -5.24 -16.07 -5.42
CA SER A 43 -4.82 -15.81 -4.06
C SER A 43 -6.07 -15.53 -3.22
N THR A 44 -7.05 -16.43 -3.34
CA THR A 44 -8.28 -16.44 -2.54
C THR A 44 -8.03 -16.52 -1.03
N SER A 45 -6.79 -16.78 -0.60
CA SER A 45 -6.34 -16.77 0.79
C SER A 45 -5.87 -15.39 1.28
N ALA A 46 -5.30 -14.54 0.43
CA ALA A 46 -4.75 -13.24 0.84
C ALA A 46 -5.84 -12.20 1.11
N ALA A 47 -6.94 -12.23 0.36
CA ALA A 47 -8.08 -11.33 0.56
C ALA A 47 -8.90 -11.65 1.83
N LYS A 48 -8.81 -12.88 2.35
CA LYS A 48 -9.63 -13.36 3.48
C LYS A 48 -9.08 -12.96 4.85
N SER A 49 -7.84 -12.48 4.89
CA SER A 49 -7.16 -12.01 6.11
C SER A 49 -7.52 -10.55 6.48
N GLY A 50 -8.23 -9.84 5.60
CA GLY A 50 -8.50 -8.40 5.75
C GLY A 50 -9.26 -8.04 7.04
N ASN A 51 -10.13 -8.91 7.56
CA ASN A 51 -10.85 -8.64 8.80
C ASN A 51 -10.11 -9.12 10.06
N SER A 52 -9.44 -10.28 10.01
CA SER A 52 -8.75 -10.85 11.18
C SER A 52 -7.48 -10.07 11.53
N CYS A 53 -6.71 -9.66 10.53
CA CYS A 53 -5.48 -8.88 10.72
C CYS A 53 -5.76 -7.41 11.08
N ARG A 54 -6.99 -6.93 10.84
CA ARG A 54 -7.39 -5.55 11.16
C ARG A 54 -7.61 -5.38 12.66
N SER A 55 -8.20 -6.37 13.32
CA SER A 55 -8.38 -6.36 14.78
C SER A 55 -7.08 -6.63 15.53
N ASN A 56 -6.20 -7.47 14.97
CA ASN A 56 -4.89 -7.76 15.55
C ASN A 56 -3.87 -7.94 14.42
N ARG A 57 -3.06 -6.91 14.17
CA ARG A 57 -2.04 -6.97 13.11
C ARG A 57 -0.96 -8.00 13.41
N SER A 58 -0.53 -8.07 14.67
CA SER A 58 0.55 -8.97 15.09
C SER A 58 0.23 -10.44 14.84
N SER A 59 -1.04 -10.87 14.91
CA SER A 59 -1.41 -12.26 14.63
C SER A 59 -1.21 -12.68 13.18
N CYS A 60 -0.98 -11.72 12.27
CA CYS A 60 -0.74 -11.99 10.85
C CYS A 60 0.68 -11.68 10.40
N LEU A 61 1.52 -11.13 11.29
CA LEU A 61 2.92 -10.92 10.99
C LEU A 61 3.67 -12.22 11.28
N TYR A 62 4.24 -12.81 10.22
CA TYR A 62 5.24 -13.86 10.39
C TYR A 62 6.54 -13.21 10.88
N ASN A 63 6.94 -13.52 12.11
CA ASN A 63 8.16 -13.00 12.74
C ASN A 63 9.21 -14.12 12.97
N GLY A 64 9.17 -15.17 12.15
CA GLY A 64 10.14 -16.26 12.19
C GLY A 64 11.51 -15.83 11.68
N ALA A 65 12.52 -16.66 11.96
CA ALA A 65 13.80 -16.53 11.27
C ALA A 65 13.63 -16.86 9.78
N TYR A 66 14.58 -16.40 8.96
CA TYR A 66 14.71 -16.89 7.59
C TYR A 66 14.97 -18.40 7.61
N GLU A 67 14.38 -19.11 6.66
CA GLU A 67 14.73 -20.49 6.37
C GLU A 67 16.18 -20.57 5.86
N GLU A 68 16.77 -21.76 5.93
CA GLU A 68 18.14 -21.99 5.45
C GLU A 68 18.27 -21.59 3.97
N GLY A 69 19.23 -20.70 3.67
CA GLY A 69 19.45 -20.16 2.33
C GLY A 69 18.43 -19.13 1.83
N GLU A 70 17.32 -18.90 2.54
CA GLU A 70 16.26 -17.97 2.12
C GLU A 70 16.77 -16.52 2.09
N ARG A 71 17.61 -16.14 3.06
CA ARG A 71 18.22 -14.80 3.11
C ARG A 71 19.00 -14.50 1.83
N ASP A 72 19.85 -15.43 1.40
CA ASP A 72 20.73 -15.23 0.24
C ASP A 72 19.91 -15.19 -1.05
N TYR A 73 18.89 -16.07 -1.15
CA TYR A 73 17.93 -16.02 -2.24
C TYR A 73 17.19 -14.68 -2.31
N ALA A 74 16.64 -14.21 -1.18
CA ALA A 74 15.91 -12.95 -1.10
C ALA A 74 16.79 -11.75 -1.51
N GLN A 75 18.05 -11.72 -1.07
CA GLN A 75 19.00 -10.68 -1.44
C GLN A 75 19.35 -10.72 -2.93
N GLN A 76 19.60 -11.92 -3.47
CA GLN A 76 19.91 -12.09 -4.90
C GLN A 76 18.72 -11.63 -5.77
N GLU A 77 17.50 -12.01 -5.40
CA GLU A 77 16.31 -11.63 -6.15
C GLU A 77 16.02 -10.13 -6.07
N ALA A 78 16.20 -9.53 -4.88
CA ALA A 78 16.11 -8.09 -4.70
C ALA A 78 17.12 -7.33 -5.59
N ALA A 79 18.35 -7.84 -5.74
CA ALA A 79 19.35 -7.24 -6.62
C ALA A 79 18.91 -7.25 -8.10
N LYS A 80 18.34 -8.36 -8.58
CA LYS A 80 17.81 -8.46 -9.95
C LYS A 80 16.68 -7.45 -10.19
N LEU A 81 15.75 -7.33 -9.25
CA LEU A 81 14.63 -6.40 -9.33
C LEU A 81 15.10 -4.94 -9.34
N ASN A 82 16.08 -4.60 -8.49
CA ASN A 82 16.67 -3.25 -8.48
C ASN A 82 17.33 -2.90 -9.82
N LEU A 83 18.05 -3.85 -10.44
CA LEU A 83 18.64 -3.64 -11.77
C LEU A 83 17.57 -3.46 -12.85
N ALA A 84 16.49 -4.25 -12.82
CA ALA A 84 15.38 -4.12 -13.75
C ALA A 84 14.70 -2.74 -13.61
N GLU A 85 14.48 -2.28 -12.39
CA GLU A 85 13.89 -0.96 -12.14
C GLU A 85 14.84 0.17 -12.55
N LEU A 86 16.15 0.05 -12.29
CA LEU A 86 17.15 0.99 -12.79
C LEU A 86 17.13 1.08 -14.31
N GLN A 87 17.02 -0.05 -15.02
CA GLN A 87 16.90 -0.06 -16.47
C GLN A 87 15.59 0.59 -16.94
N ARG A 88 14.48 0.35 -16.24
CA ARG A 88 13.19 1.00 -16.53
C ARG A 88 13.29 2.52 -16.41
N LEU A 89 13.90 3.01 -15.33
CA LEU A 89 14.11 4.45 -15.09
C LEU A 89 15.00 5.06 -16.18
N LYS A 90 16.10 4.40 -16.54
CA LYS A 90 17.00 4.86 -17.62
C LYS A 90 16.33 4.98 -18.98
N ARG A 91 15.27 4.21 -19.25
CA ARG A 91 14.53 4.28 -20.52
C ARG A 91 13.53 5.44 -20.59
N GLY A 92 13.20 6.05 -19.45
CA GLY A 92 12.25 7.15 -19.35
C GLY A 92 12.88 8.55 -19.27
N PHE A 93 14.21 8.63 -19.28
CA PHE A 93 15.01 9.86 -19.36
C PHE A 93 15.78 9.86 -20.69
#